data_AF-A0A6D2KIK6-F1
#
_entry.id   AF-A0A6D2KIK6-F1
#
_cell.length_a   1.000
_cell.length_b   1.000
_cell.length_c   1.000
_cell.angle_alpha   90.00
_cell.angle_beta   90.00
_cell.angle_gamma   90.00
#
_symmetry.space_group_name_H-M   'P 1'
#
loop_
_entity.id
_entity.type
_entity.pdbx_description
1 polymer ?
#
loop_
_entity_poly.entity_id
_entity_poly.type
_entity_poly.pdbx_seq_one_letter_code
_entity_poly.pdbx_strand_id
1 'polypeptide(L)'
;MFCDFAETQHWFDQKVPSIGYKDLITLTKLHAGEGFMVNGEVIVAVNVDVLEVVGKLEESSPVMETIDVNGFQVLPSQVDSVDRLFGRHQDIASKFRPKNPYMKTAYMNVLLSLTQSLCQSPKEISKDDLADKYAALSYLKEAGFELCWLEKKLDGIKEKKEKEEACLARLQEMKDQLQPLKRKYTELEAEIDNVEAELLAARAPDLSLYGDSVV
;
A
#
# COMPACT_ATOMS: atom_id res chain seq x y z
N MET A 1 38.47 20.61 -21.55
CA MET A 1 38.05 20.71 -22.95
C MET A 1 36.72 19.99 -23.01
N PHE A 2 35.61 20.73 -22.96
CA PHE A 2 34.28 20.10 -23.07
C PHE A 2 34.17 19.59 -24.49
N CYS A 3 33.96 18.29 -24.67
CA CYS A 3 33.68 17.72 -25.99
C CYS A 3 32.38 18.34 -26.50
N ASP A 4 32.43 18.87 -27.72
CA ASP A 4 31.27 19.37 -28.45
C ASP A 4 30.25 18.24 -28.61
N PHE A 5 29.27 18.18 -27.71
CA PHE A 5 28.01 17.52 -28.03
C PHE A 5 27.31 18.45 -29.01
N ALA A 6 27.14 18.00 -30.25
CA ALA A 6 26.32 18.72 -31.21
C ALA A 6 24.92 18.89 -30.61
N GLU A 7 24.50 20.14 -30.44
CA GLU A 7 23.19 20.49 -29.92
C GLU A 7 22.14 19.95 -30.90
N THR A 8 21.40 18.91 -30.50
CA THR A 8 20.35 18.32 -31.33
C THR A 8 18.99 18.85 -30.88
N GLN A 9 18.33 19.64 -31.74
CA GLN A 9 16.94 20.06 -31.50
C GLN A 9 15.99 18.92 -31.88
N HIS A 10 15.65 18.06 -30.92
CA HIS A 10 14.68 16.98 -31.10
C HIS A 10 13.50 17.12 -30.13
N TRP A 11 12.29 16.99 -30.65
CA TRP A 11 11.04 17.21 -29.92
C TRP A 11 10.58 15.90 -29.28
N PHE A 12 10.32 15.92 -27.97
CA PHE A 12 9.68 14.81 -27.26
C PHE A 12 8.17 14.89 -27.47
N ASP A 13 7.59 13.93 -28.19
CA ASP A 13 6.15 13.86 -28.42
C ASP A 13 5.61 12.42 -28.31
N GLN A 14 4.30 12.26 -28.45
CA GLN A 14 3.63 10.96 -28.37
C GLN A 14 4.15 9.93 -29.41
N LYS A 15 4.73 10.39 -30.52
CA LYS A 15 5.31 9.55 -31.56
C LYS A 15 6.76 9.18 -31.28
N VAL A 16 7.44 9.92 -30.40
CA VAL A 16 8.83 9.67 -29.97
C VAL A 16 8.91 9.59 -28.43
N PRO A 17 8.37 8.52 -27.81
CA PRO A 17 8.23 8.42 -26.35
C PRO A 17 9.55 8.08 -25.62
N SER A 18 10.67 7.95 -26.33
CA SER A 18 11.99 7.68 -25.75
C SER A 18 13.05 8.57 -26.38
N ILE A 19 13.79 9.30 -25.53
CA ILE A 19 14.92 10.14 -25.93
C ILE A 19 16.19 9.63 -25.24
N GLY A 20 17.26 9.46 -26.03
CA GLY A 20 18.59 9.13 -25.55
C GLY A 20 19.62 9.30 -26.66
N TYR A 21 20.83 9.69 -26.30
CA TYR A 21 21.96 9.70 -27.23
C TYR A 21 22.41 8.26 -27.52
N LYS A 22 22.75 7.96 -28.77
CA LYS A 22 23.42 6.70 -29.12
C LYS A 22 24.84 6.65 -28.54
N ASP A 23 25.45 7.81 -28.36
CA ASP A 23 26.80 7.94 -27.80
C ASP A 23 26.71 7.96 -26.27
N LEU A 24 26.86 6.77 -25.69
CA LEU A 24 26.97 6.59 -24.24
C LEU A 24 28.39 6.92 -23.78
N ILE A 25 28.53 7.75 -22.75
CA ILE A 25 29.80 7.93 -22.05
C ILE A 25 30.18 6.58 -21.43
N THR A 26 31.32 6.04 -21.82
CA THR A 26 31.77 4.73 -21.32
C THR A 26 32.16 4.83 -19.84
N LEU A 27 32.02 3.71 -19.12
CA LEU A 27 32.42 3.62 -17.70
C LEU A 27 33.88 4.06 -17.49
N THR A 28 34.77 3.72 -18.42
CA THR A 28 36.18 4.14 -18.40
C THR A 28 36.34 5.66 -18.44
N LYS A 29 35.51 6.38 -19.20
CA LYS A 29 35.52 7.84 -19.25
C LYS A 29 34.96 8.48 -17.98
N LEU A 30 33.93 7.87 -17.36
CA LEU A 30 33.42 8.33 -16.07
C LEU A 30 34.50 8.28 -14.96
N HIS A 31 35.35 7.25 -14.99
CA HIS A 31 36.44 7.08 -14.02
C HIS A 31 37.75 7.80 -14.37
N ALA A 32 37.86 8.41 -15.55
CA ALA A 32 39.12 9.03 -16.03
C ALA A 32 39.48 10.37 -15.33
N GLY A 33 38.70 10.81 -14.34
CA GLY A 33 38.95 12.07 -13.63
C GLY A 33 38.55 13.32 -14.42
N GLU A 34 37.81 13.16 -15.52
CA GLU A 34 37.36 14.23 -16.42
C GLU A 34 36.21 15.10 -15.84
N GLY A 35 35.97 15.05 -14.53
CA GLY A 35 35.01 15.92 -13.83
C GLY A 35 33.56 15.42 -13.75
N PHE A 36 33.25 14.25 -14.29
CA PHE A 36 31.89 13.67 -14.26
C PHE A 36 31.53 13.00 -12.91
N MET A 37 32.54 12.64 -12.12
CA MET A 37 32.36 12.01 -10.81
C MET A 37 32.98 12.86 -9.70
N VAL A 38 32.23 13.10 -8.63
CA VAL A 38 32.68 13.75 -7.40
C VAL A 38 32.40 12.79 -6.24
N ASN A 39 33.43 12.36 -5.51
CA ASN A 39 33.31 11.43 -4.37
C ASN A 39 32.60 10.08 -4.68
N GLY A 40 32.70 9.58 -5.92
CA GLY A 40 32.05 8.33 -6.32
C GLY A 40 30.64 8.50 -6.86
N GLU A 41 30.08 9.71 -6.82
CA GLU A 41 28.76 10.03 -7.37
C GLU A 41 28.88 10.77 -8.71
N VAL A 42 27.99 10.45 -9.66
CA VAL A 42 27.91 11.12 -10.97
C VAL A 42 26.96 12.31 -10.86
N ILE A 43 27.40 13.50 -11.27
CA ILE A 43 26.56 14.71 -11.28
C ILE A 43 26.10 14.99 -12.71
N VAL A 44 24.78 14.93 -12.93
CA VAL A 44 24.15 15.29 -14.21
C VAL A 44 23.56 16.69 -14.10
N ALA A 45 24.09 17.64 -14.87
CA ALA A 45 23.54 18.98 -14.99
C ALA A 45 22.70 19.08 -16.27
N VAL A 46 21.43 19.48 -16.13
CA VAL A 46 20.51 19.70 -17.26
C VAL A 46 20.12 21.18 -17.24
N ASN A 47 20.45 21.90 -18.31
CA ASN A 47 19.89 23.23 -18.54
C ASN A 47 18.63 23.09 -19.39
N VAL A 48 17.52 23.67 -18.96
CA VAL A 48 16.24 23.61 -19.66
C VAL A 48 15.83 25.02 -20.04
N ASP A 49 15.99 25.35 -21.32
CA ASP A 49 15.57 26.63 -21.89
C ASP A 49 14.25 26.44 -22.65
N VAL A 50 13.23 27.21 -22.26
CA VAL A 50 11.92 27.22 -22.93
C VAL A 50 11.95 28.24 -24.05
N LEU A 51 11.98 27.77 -25.31
CA LEU A 51 12.14 28.63 -26.49
C LEU A 51 10.83 29.21 -27.03
N GLU A 52 9.73 28.44 -27.03
CA GLU A 52 8.43 28.89 -27.56
C GLU A 52 7.29 28.04 -26.99
N VAL A 53 6.20 28.68 -26.56
CA VAL A 53 4.97 27.99 -26.13
C VAL A 53 4.03 27.90 -27.33
N VAL A 54 3.99 26.74 -28.00
CA VAL A 54 3.11 26.54 -29.16
C VAL A 54 1.73 26.10 -28.68
N GLY A 55 0.81 27.06 -28.67
CA GLY A 55 -0.61 26.89 -28.37
C GLY A 55 -1.23 28.24 -28.06
N LYS A 56 -2.46 28.49 -28.53
CA LYS A 56 -3.24 29.62 -28.03
C LYS A 56 -3.51 29.35 -26.56
N LEU A 57 -2.73 30.00 -25.68
CA LEU A 57 -3.13 30.18 -24.30
C LEU A 57 -4.39 31.05 -24.37
N GLU A 58 -5.55 30.42 -24.51
CA GLU A 58 -6.71 30.96 -23.83
C GLU A 58 -6.22 31.21 -22.40
N GLU A 59 -6.24 32.47 -21.96
CA GLU A 59 -5.98 32.88 -20.59
C GLU A 59 -7.08 32.32 -19.68
N SER A 60 -7.14 31.00 -19.62
CA SER A 60 -7.70 30.18 -18.58
C SER A 60 -6.74 29.01 -18.43
N SER A 61 -5.45 29.30 -18.26
CA SER A 61 -4.68 28.44 -17.38
C SER A 61 -5.50 28.36 -16.10
N PRO A 62 -5.98 27.19 -15.64
CA PRO A 62 -6.20 27.08 -14.23
C PRO A 62 -4.79 27.19 -13.68
N VAL A 63 -4.36 28.41 -13.34
CA VAL A 63 -3.49 28.58 -12.20
C VAL A 63 -4.19 27.72 -11.17
N MET A 64 -3.65 26.53 -10.88
CA MET A 64 -4.15 25.74 -9.77
C MET A 64 -3.91 26.68 -8.61
N GLU A 65 -4.96 27.38 -8.20
CA GLU A 65 -4.92 28.34 -7.12
C GLU A 65 -4.52 27.55 -5.89
N THR A 66 -3.23 27.53 -5.60
CA THR A 66 -2.74 26.92 -4.38
C THR A 66 -2.92 27.94 -3.27
N ILE A 67 -3.37 27.46 -2.14
CA ILE A 67 -3.55 28.26 -0.94
C ILE A 67 -2.33 27.98 -0.05
N ASP A 68 -1.70 29.04 0.45
CA ASP A 68 -0.64 28.91 1.44
C ASP A 68 -1.26 28.61 2.81
N VAL A 69 -0.90 27.46 3.38
CA VAL A 69 -1.29 27.07 4.74
C VAL A 69 -0.01 26.79 5.52
N ASN A 70 0.30 27.64 6.51
CA ASN A 70 1.49 27.55 7.35
C ASN A 70 2.81 27.46 6.53
N GLY A 71 2.89 28.17 5.40
CA GLY A 71 4.06 28.18 4.52
C GLY A 71 4.18 26.96 3.59
N PHE A 72 3.11 26.19 3.42
CA PHE A 72 2.96 25.10 2.44
C PHE A 72 1.90 25.46 1.41
N GLN A 73 2.23 25.34 0.13
CA GLN A 73 1.28 25.55 -0.97
C GLN A 73 0.49 24.26 -1.20
N VAL A 74 -0.84 24.32 -1.03
CA VAL A 74 -1.73 23.15 -1.13
C VAL A 74 -2.97 23.47 -1.97
N LEU A 75 -3.65 22.44 -2.49
CA LEU A 75 -4.88 22.66 -3.26
C LEU A 75 -6.02 23.12 -2.35
N PRO A 76 -7.01 23.89 -2.85
CA PRO A 76 -8.14 24.36 -2.04
C PRO A 76 -8.90 23.21 -1.37
N SER A 77 -9.02 22.07 -2.05
CA SER A 77 -9.65 20.85 -1.51
C SER A 77 -8.88 20.19 -0.35
N GLN A 78 -7.60 20.55 -0.15
CA GLN A 78 -6.73 19.99 0.89
C GLN A 78 -6.62 20.87 2.12
N VAL A 79 -7.03 22.15 2.05
CA VAL A 79 -6.85 23.15 3.12
C VAL A 79 -7.38 22.64 4.46
N ASP A 80 -8.63 22.19 4.51
CA ASP A 80 -9.25 21.66 5.74
C ASP A 80 -8.46 20.49 6.35
N SER A 81 -7.86 19.65 5.51
CA SER A 81 -7.07 18.50 5.98
C SER A 81 -5.75 18.95 6.59
N VAL A 82 -5.10 19.93 5.97
CA VAL A 82 -3.84 20.51 6.43
C VAL A 82 -4.06 21.30 7.72
N ASP A 83 -5.11 22.12 7.79
CA ASP A 83 -5.47 22.87 9.00
C ASP A 83 -5.77 21.93 10.18
N ARG A 84 -6.53 20.85 9.94
CA ARG A 84 -6.78 19.82 10.97
C ARG A 84 -5.52 19.07 11.38
N LEU A 85 -4.55 18.93 10.48
CA LEU A 85 -3.28 18.27 10.76
C LEU A 85 -2.44 19.14 11.70
N PHE A 86 -2.22 20.41 11.35
CA PHE A 86 -1.48 21.36 12.18
C PHE A 86 -2.21 21.70 13.49
N GLY A 87 -3.54 21.75 13.48
CA GLY A 87 -4.35 21.97 14.68
C GLY A 87 -4.20 20.86 15.72
N ARG A 88 -4.01 19.61 15.27
CA ARG A 88 -3.78 18.46 16.18
C ARG A 88 -2.31 18.26 16.53
N HIS A 89 -1.41 18.64 15.63
CA HIS A 89 0.03 18.43 15.74
C HIS A 89 0.76 19.72 15.37
N GLN A 90 0.76 20.69 16.28
CA GLN A 90 1.28 22.04 16.02
C GLN A 90 2.80 22.04 15.73
N ASP A 91 3.54 21.09 16.28
CA ASP A 91 4.98 20.94 16.15
C ASP A 91 5.39 20.06 14.95
N ILE A 92 4.43 19.59 14.14
CA ILE A 92 4.64 18.59 13.09
C ILE A 92 5.74 18.97 12.09
N ALA A 93 5.90 20.25 11.77
CA ALA A 93 6.91 20.75 10.83
C ALA A 93 7.99 21.62 11.52
N SER A 94 8.15 21.51 12.84
CA SER A 94 9.03 22.40 13.63
C SER A 94 10.51 22.33 13.24
N LYS A 95 10.97 21.17 12.73
CA LYS A 95 12.35 20.96 12.25
C LYS A 95 12.43 20.79 10.74
N PHE A 96 11.37 21.15 10.02
CA PHE A 96 11.26 20.95 8.58
C PHE A 96 12.34 21.76 7.83
N ARG A 97 13.17 21.06 7.06
CA ARG A 97 14.37 21.63 6.43
C ARG A 97 14.16 22.18 5.02
N PRO A 98 13.35 21.54 4.14
CA PRO A 98 13.20 22.01 2.76
C PRO A 98 12.67 23.44 2.66
N LYS A 99 13.37 24.28 1.89
CA LYS A 99 12.99 25.68 1.66
C LYS A 99 12.27 25.90 0.34
N ASN A 100 12.55 25.04 -0.65
CA ASN A 100 11.95 25.14 -1.98
C ASN A 100 10.43 24.90 -1.91
N PRO A 101 9.59 25.77 -2.49
CA PRO A 101 8.13 25.68 -2.39
C PRO A 101 7.57 24.42 -3.05
N TYR A 102 8.12 23.99 -4.19
CA TYR A 102 7.69 22.75 -4.85
C TYR A 102 7.99 21.52 -3.99
N MET A 103 9.16 21.49 -3.34
CA MET A 103 9.49 20.42 -2.40
C MET A 103 8.53 20.42 -1.21
N LYS A 104 8.24 21.59 -0.62
CA LYS A 104 7.26 21.72 0.46
C LYS A 104 5.91 21.09 0.10
N THR A 105 5.40 21.41 -1.09
CA THR A 105 4.14 20.85 -1.60
C THR A 105 4.24 19.33 -1.78
N ALA A 106 5.31 18.83 -2.39
CA ALA A 106 5.51 17.38 -2.56
C ALA A 106 5.51 16.64 -1.23
N TYR A 107 6.27 17.14 -0.25
CA TYR A 107 6.33 16.59 1.10
C TYR A 107 4.96 16.61 1.80
N MET A 108 4.21 17.72 1.69
CA MET A 108 2.87 17.82 2.26
C MET A 108 1.91 16.83 1.61
N ASN A 109 1.97 16.63 0.30
CA ASN A 109 1.15 15.65 -0.40
C ASN A 109 1.44 14.22 0.06
N VAL A 110 2.71 13.86 0.25
CA VAL A 110 3.09 12.55 0.81
C VAL A 110 2.54 12.38 2.23
N LEU A 111 2.69 13.41 3.08
CA LEU A 111 2.16 13.38 4.45
C LEU A 111 0.63 13.23 4.47
N LEU A 112 -0.10 14.01 3.68
CA LEU A 112 -1.55 13.91 3.57
C LEU A 112 -1.97 12.52 3.09
N SER A 113 -1.31 11.99 2.06
CA SER A 113 -1.59 10.65 1.52
C SER A 113 -1.35 9.57 2.58
N LEU A 114 -0.25 9.67 3.33
CA LEU A 114 0.05 8.75 4.43
C LEU A 114 -1.04 8.83 5.51
N THR A 115 -1.39 10.04 5.98
CA THR A 115 -2.41 10.20 7.03
C THR A 115 -3.79 9.68 6.60
N GLN A 116 -4.20 9.96 5.36
CA GLN A 116 -5.46 9.47 4.80
C GLN A 116 -5.47 7.95 4.70
N SER A 117 -4.39 7.37 4.20
CA SER A 117 -4.25 5.91 4.04
C SER A 117 -4.21 5.15 5.37
N LEU A 118 -3.95 5.85 6.48
CA LEU A 118 -4.00 5.30 7.85
C LEU A 118 -5.35 5.54 8.53
N CYS A 119 -6.25 6.29 7.91
CA CYS A 119 -7.65 6.41 8.32
C CYS A 119 -8.52 5.30 7.72
N GLN A 120 -8.01 4.57 6.72
CA GLN A 120 -8.65 3.38 6.15
C GLN A 120 -8.67 2.21 7.15
N SER A 121 -9.56 1.24 6.90
CA SER A 121 -9.70 0.07 7.77
C SER A 121 -8.40 -0.74 7.80
N PRO A 122 -7.94 -1.28 8.95
CA PRO A 122 -6.78 -2.16 9.01
C PRO A 122 -6.87 -3.38 8.08
N LYS A 123 -8.09 -3.80 7.74
CA LYS A 123 -8.38 -4.91 6.82
C LYS A 123 -8.05 -4.59 5.36
N GLU A 124 -8.04 -3.31 4.98
CA GLU A 124 -7.77 -2.86 3.60
C GLU A 124 -6.27 -2.64 3.35
N ILE A 125 -5.47 -2.51 4.41
CA ILE A 125 -4.02 -2.34 4.32
C ILE A 125 -3.43 -3.73 4.12
N SER A 126 -2.49 -3.94 3.20
CA SER A 126 -1.74 -5.20 3.01
C SER A 126 -0.46 -5.24 3.89
N LYS A 127 0.31 -6.34 3.90
CA LYS A 127 1.62 -6.38 4.60
C LYS A 127 2.65 -5.54 3.84
N ASP A 128 2.63 -5.59 2.51
CA ASP A 128 3.51 -4.81 1.64
C ASP A 128 3.19 -3.31 1.75
N ASP A 129 1.89 -2.95 1.78
CA ASP A 129 1.44 -1.58 1.99
C ASP A 129 1.96 -0.99 3.31
N LEU A 130 2.17 -1.85 4.32
CA LEU A 130 2.68 -1.40 5.62
C LEU A 130 4.16 -1.03 5.52
N ALA A 131 4.96 -1.81 4.79
CA ALA A 131 6.38 -1.50 4.55
C ALA A 131 6.53 -0.17 3.79
N ASP A 132 5.72 0.04 2.75
CA ASP A 132 5.72 1.29 1.98
C ASP A 132 5.34 2.49 2.84
N LYS A 133 4.36 2.34 3.75
CA LYS A 133 3.96 3.39 4.69
C LYS A 133 5.08 3.72 5.69
N TYR A 134 5.83 2.71 6.19
CA TYR A 134 7.01 2.96 7.02
C TYR A 134 8.13 3.65 6.25
N ALA A 135 8.36 3.28 4.98
CA ALA A 135 9.34 3.95 4.13
C ALA A 135 8.97 5.43 3.90
N ALA A 136 7.70 5.71 3.58
CA ALA A 136 7.19 7.07 3.46
C ALA A 136 7.33 7.86 4.78
N LEU A 137 7.04 7.24 5.92
CA LEU A 137 7.23 7.86 7.24
C LEU A 137 8.71 8.24 7.47
N SER A 138 9.64 7.33 7.19
CA SER A 138 11.09 7.59 7.33
C SER A 138 11.54 8.75 6.45
N TYR A 139 11.13 8.75 5.18
CA TYR A 139 11.39 9.84 4.23
C TYR A 139 10.91 11.21 4.76
N LEU A 140 9.70 11.26 5.34
CA LEU A 140 9.16 12.49 5.93
C LEU A 140 9.94 12.92 7.19
N LYS A 141 10.35 11.98 8.04
CA LYS A 141 11.15 12.28 9.25
C LYS A 141 12.54 12.83 8.88
N GLU A 142 13.17 12.30 7.84
CA GLU A 142 14.45 12.80 7.32
C GLU A 142 14.35 14.26 6.83
N ALA A 143 13.21 14.64 6.26
CA ALA A 143 12.91 16.02 5.90
C ALA A 143 12.66 16.95 7.10
N GLY A 144 12.53 16.38 8.30
CA GLY A 144 12.39 17.10 9.57
C GLY A 144 10.95 17.22 10.09
N PHE A 145 10.02 16.37 9.63
CA PHE A 145 8.70 16.28 10.27
C PHE A 145 8.74 15.49 11.59
N GLU A 146 8.02 15.98 12.59
CA GLU A 146 7.80 15.33 13.89
C GLU A 146 6.58 14.41 13.81
N LEU A 147 6.81 13.13 13.46
CA LEU A 147 5.76 12.15 13.14
C LEU A 147 5.70 10.96 14.11
N CYS A 148 6.16 11.12 15.36
CA CYS A 148 6.15 10.05 16.37
C CYS A 148 4.75 9.49 16.64
N TRP A 149 3.70 10.28 16.45
CA TRP A 149 2.31 9.85 16.60
C TRP A 149 1.85 8.93 15.44
N LEU A 150 2.34 9.15 14.22
CA LEU A 150 2.07 8.28 13.08
C LEU A 150 2.78 6.94 13.21
N GLU A 151 4.01 6.96 13.71
CA GLU A 151 4.78 5.75 14.02
C GLU A 151 4.02 4.84 14.99
N LYS A 152 3.57 5.39 16.13
CA LYS A 152 2.73 4.66 17.09
C LYS A 152 1.45 4.12 16.48
N LYS A 153 0.83 4.88 15.58
CA LYS A 153 -0.40 4.46 14.89
C LYS A 153 -0.12 3.29 13.94
N LEU A 154 0.98 3.33 13.20
CA LEU A 154 1.45 2.25 12.32
C LEU A 154 1.76 0.97 13.12
N ASP A 155 2.47 1.10 14.23
CA ASP A 155 2.79 -0.03 15.12
C ASP A 155 1.51 -0.68 15.66
N GLY A 156 0.52 0.15 16.07
CA GLY A 156 -0.78 -0.35 16.51
C GLY A 156 -1.59 -1.06 15.40
N ILE A 157 -1.42 -0.66 14.14
CA ILE A 157 -2.03 -1.37 12.99
C ILE A 157 -1.32 -2.71 12.77
N LYS A 158 0.01 -2.73 12.83
CA LYS A 158 0.83 -3.94 12.72
C LYS A 158 0.43 -4.99 13.76
N GLU A 159 0.36 -4.59 15.02
CA GLU A 159 -0.01 -5.48 16.13
C GLU A 159 -1.42 -6.05 15.95
N LYS A 160 -2.39 -5.23 15.53
CA LYS A 160 -3.77 -5.69 15.27
C LYS A 160 -3.82 -6.76 14.19
N LYS A 161 -3.03 -6.61 13.13
CA LYS A 161 -2.95 -7.61 12.05
C LYS A 161 -2.31 -8.91 12.50
N GLU A 162 -1.23 -8.84 13.26
CA GLU A 162 -0.58 -10.04 13.83
C GLU A 162 -1.57 -10.81 14.72
N LYS A 163 -2.38 -10.10 15.52
CA LYS A 163 -3.45 -10.70 16.31
C LYS A 163 -4.56 -11.32 15.45
N GLU A 164 -4.97 -10.65 14.38
CA GLU A 164 -5.97 -11.18 13.43
C GLU A 164 -5.49 -12.49 12.78
N GLU A 165 -4.24 -12.53 12.31
CA GLU A 165 -3.61 -13.72 11.73
C GLU A 165 -3.54 -14.87 12.74
N ALA A 166 -3.13 -14.59 13.99
CA ALA A 166 -3.11 -15.59 15.06
C ALA A 166 -4.51 -16.13 15.40
N CYS A 167 -5.52 -15.26 15.44
CA CYS A 167 -6.91 -15.67 15.65
C CYS A 167 -7.44 -16.54 14.51
N LEU A 168 -7.14 -16.20 13.26
CA LEU A 168 -7.53 -16.99 12.09
C LEU A 168 -6.87 -18.38 12.11
N ALA A 169 -5.59 -18.47 12.45
CA ALA A 169 -4.88 -19.73 12.60
C ALA A 169 -5.54 -20.63 13.66
N ARG A 170 -5.84 -20.07 14.84
CA ARG A 170 -6.50 -20.80 15.92
C ARG A 170 -7.92 -21.26 15.54
N LEU A 171 -8.66 -20.43 14.82
CA LEU A 171 -9.99 -20.79 14.32
C LEU A 171 -9.91 -21.95 13.33
N GLN A 172 -8.91 -21.97 12.46
CA GLN A 172 -8.70 -23.07 11.53
C GLN A 172 -8.33 -24.36 12.26
N GLU A 173 -7.44 -24.30 13.25
CA GLU A 173 -7.10 -25.45 14.10
C GLU A 173 -8.34 -26.05 14.78
N MET A 174 -9.20 -25.20 15.37
CA MET A 174 -10.46 -25.65 15.99
C MET A 174 -11.40 -26.31 14.97
N LYS A 175 -11.49 -25.77 13.74
CA LYS A 175 -12.27 -26.39 12.67
C LYS A 175 -11.72 -27.77 12.30
N ASP A 176 -10.40 -27.90 12.22
CA ASP A 176 -9.73 -29.16 11.89
C ASP A 176 -9.93 -30.21 12.99
N GLN A 177 -9.94 -29.80 14.27
CA GLN A 177 -10.30 -30.67 15.40
C GLN A 177 -11.79 -31.05 15.43
N LEU A 178 -12.67 -30.19 14.92
CA LEU A 178 -14.11 -30.46 14.85
C LEU A 178 -14.48 -31.47 13.75
N GLN A 179 -13.72 -31.51 12.65
CA GLN A 179 -13.97 -32.45 11.54
C GLN A 179 -14.02 -33.93 11.95
N PRO A 180 -13.03 -34.49 12.69
CA PRO A 180 -13.09 -35.89 13.12
C PRO A 180 -14.22 -36.15 14.11
N LEU A 181 -14.58 -35.17 14.95
CA LEU A 181 -15.73 -35.30 15.86
C LEU A 181 -17.05 -35.37 15.11
N LYS A 182 -17.22 -34.56 14.05
CA LYS A 182 -18.40 -34.65 13.17
C LYS A 182 -18.51 -36.02 12.51
N ARG A 183 -17.39 -36.58 12.04
CA ARG A 183 -17.37 -37.93 11.47
C ARG A 183 -17.79 -39.00 12.49
N LYS A 184 -17.22 -38.95 13.70
CA LYS A 184 -17.61 -39.87 14.78
C LYS A 184 -19.09 -39.76 15.16
N TYR A 185 -19.64 -38.55 15.17
CA TYR A 185 -21.06 -38.34 15.40
C TYR A 185 -21.90 -39.04 14.33
N THR A 186 -21.56 -38.87 13.05
CA THR A 186 -22.29 -39.54 11.95
C THR A 186 -22.12 -41.07 11.95
N GLU A 187 -20.95 -41.58 12.37
CA GLU A 187 -20.72 -43.02 12.53
C GLU A 187 -21.59 -43.59 13.65
N LEU A 188 -21.67 -42.91 14.79
CA LEU A 188 -22.49 -43.33 15.93
C LEU A 188 -23.99 -43.22 15.63
N GLU A 189 -24.43 -42.19 14.90
CA GLU A 189 -25.81 -42.02 14.46
C GLU A 189 -26.26 -43.20 13.58
N ALA A 190 -25.41 -43.63 12.64
CA ALA A 190 -25.66 -44.82 11.83
C ALA A 190 -25.68 -46.14 12.65
N GLU A 191 -24.88 -46.23 13.71
CA GLU A 191 -24.89 -47.38 14.62
C GLU A 191 -26.21 -47.45 15.42
N ILE A 192 -26.72 -46.30 15.87
CA ILE A 192 -28.03 -46.19 16.54
C ILE A 192 -29.15 -46.64 15.60
N ASP A 193 -29.19 -46.11 14.37
CA ASP A 193 -30.21 -46.48 13.37
C ASP A 193 -30.23 -47.99 13.09
N ASN A 194 -29.05 -48.61 13.03
CA ASN A 194 -28.92 -50.06 12.85
C ASN A 194 -29.52 -50.83 14.03
N VAL A 195 -29.14 -50.49 15.27
CA VAL A 195 -29.65 -51.15 16.47
C VAL A 195 -31.17 -50.98 16.61
N GLU A 196 -31.71 -49.81 16.26
CA GLU A 196 -33.16 -49.59 16.24
C GLU A 196 -33.86 -50.50 15.22
N ALA A 197 -33.29 -50.68 14.03
CA ALA A 197 -33.82 -51.60 13.02
C ALA A 197 -33.79 -53.06 13.49
N GLU A 198 -32.70 -53.51 14.12
CA GLU A 198 -32.60 -54.85 14.72
C GLU A 198 -33.63 -55.06 15.84
N LEU A 199 -33.84 -54.06 16.70
CA LEU A 199 -34.83 -54.11 17.78
C LEU A 199 -36.26 -54.21 17.23
N LEU A 200 -36.58 -53.47 16.17
CA LEU A 200 -37.88 -53.54 15.49
C LEU A 200 -38.10 -54.93 14.86
N ALA A 201 -37.08 -55.50 14.23
CA ALA A 201 -37.14 -56.85 13.66
C ALA A 201 -37.36 -57.91 14.74
N ALA A 202 -36.66 -57.83 15.88
CA ALA A 202 -36.81 -58.77 16.99
C ALA A 202 -38.18 -58.68 17.70
N ARG A 203 -38.86 -57.53 17.61
CA ARG A 203 -40.21 -57.31 18.17
C ARG A 203 -41.34 -57.68 17.21
N ALA A 204 -41.04 -58.01 15.95
CA ALA A 204 -42.05 -58.41 14.99
C ALA A 204 -42.73 -59.71 15.45
N PRO A 205 -44.08 -59.81 15.41
CA PRO A 205 -44.77 -61.02 15.81
C PRO A 205 -44.39 -62.21 14.93
N ASP A 206 -44.14 -63.36 15.56
CA ASP A 206 -43.87 -64.62 14.86
C ASP A 206 -45.17 -65.15 14.25
N LEU A 207 -45.36 -64.85 12.96
CA LEU A 207 -46.55 -65.25 12.18
C LEU A 207 -46.57 -66.75 11.83
N SER A 208 -45.58 -67.54 12.28
CA SER A 208 -45.50 -68.98 12.00
C SER A 208 -46.51 -69.85 12.76
N LEU A 209 -47.16 -69.34 13.82
CA LEU A 209 -48.07 -70.14 14.66
C LEU A 209 -49.54 -70.19 14.21
N TYR A 210 -49.92 -69.58 13.09
CA TYR A 210 -51.30 -69.64 12.54
C TYR A 210 -51.42 -70.38 11.20
N GLY A 211 -50.39 -71.13 10.79
CA GLY A 211 -50.35 -71.81 9.48
C GLY A 211 -51.04 -73.17 9.36
N ASP A 212 -51.35 -73.85 10.47
CA ASP A 212 -51.83 -75.24 10.42
C ASP A 212 -53.18 -75.43 11.13
N SER A 213 -54.26 -74.92 10.53
CA SER A 213 -55.55 -75.63 10.57
C SER A 213 -56.54 -74.97 9.60
N VAL A 214 -56.82 -75.62 8.47
CA VAL A 214 -58.20 -76.01 8.11
C VAL A 214 -58.12 -77.29 7.27
N VAL A 215 -58.81 -78.29 7.81
CA VAL A 215 -59.14 -79.65 7.34
C VAL A 215 -59.84 -79.67 5.98
#